data_AF-A0AA41BKQ5-F1
#
_entry.id   AF-A0AA41BKQ5-F1
#
_cell.length_a   1.000
_cell.length_b   1.000
_cell.length_c   1.000
_cell.angle_alpha   90.00
_cell.angle_beta   90.00
_cell.angle_gamma   90.00
#
_symmetry.space_group_name_H-M   'P 1'
#
loop_
_entity.id
_entity.type
_entity.pdbx_description
1 polymer ?
#
loop_
_entity_poly.entity_id
_entity_poly.type
_entity_poly.pdbx_seq_one_letter_code
_entity_poly.pdbx_strand_id
1 'polypeptide(L)'
;SRSRLKKIALDFHRVIEVTKHLAEEEKLIFDIHSENIIITFPDFSLKIFDYHVFDEHLYEPSKENPSPEIDHINTIREFVRSFELG
;
A
#
# COMPACT_ATOMS: atom_id res chain seq x y z
N SER A 1 -4.19 17.45 -15.05
CA SER A 1 -4.76 16.23 -14.42
C SER A 1 -3.78 15.07 -14.44
N ARG A 2 -3.21 14.68 -15.59
CA ARG A 2 -2.31 13.52 -15.74
C ARG A 2 -1.03 13.54 -14.88
N SER A 3 -0.39 14.71 -14.71
CA SER A 3 0.81 14.83 -13.86
C SER A 3 0.54 14.56 -12.37
N ARG A 4 -0.65 14.93 -11.88
CA ARG A 4 -1.09 14.68 -10.50
C ARG A 4 -1.39 13.20 -10.27
N LEU A 5 -2.03 12.54 -11.23
CA LEU A 5 -2.23 11.09 -11.18
C LEU A 5 -0.89 10.34 -11.19
N LYS A 6 0.07 10.75 -12.04
CA LYS A 6 1.43 10.19 -12.05
C LYS A 6 2.14 10.34 -10.70
N LYS A 7 1.98 11.50 -10.05
CA LYS A 7 2.50 11.72 -8.70
C LYS A 7 1.90 10.73 -7.69
N ILE A 8 0.57 10.57 -7.70
CA ILE A 8 -0.11 9.63 -6.80
C ILE A 8 0.35 8.19 -7.05
N ALA A 9 0.49 7.77 -8.31
CA ALA A 9 1.01 6.44 -8.63
C ALA A 9 2.44 6.24 -8.11
N LEU A 10 3.31 7.24 -8.26
CA LEU A 10 4.66 7.21 -7.69
C LEU A 10 4.64 7.11 -6.16
N ASP A 11 3.75 7.86 -5.50
CA ASP A 11 3.59 7.80 -4.05
C ASP A 11 3.13 6.39 -3.61
N PHE A 12 2.19 5.75 -4.31
CA PHE A 12 1.80 4.35 -4.06
C PHE A 12 2.92 3.34 -4.30
N HIS A 13 3.76 3.55 -5.33
CA HIS A 13 4.92 2.68 -5.56
C HIS A 13 5.90 2.71 -4.38
N ARG A 14 6.11 3.89 -3.77
CA ARG A 14 6.92 4.01 -2.55
C ARG A 14 6.30 3.28 -1.37
N VAL A 15 4.98 3.29 -1.24
CA VAL A 15 4.29 2.52 -0.19
C VAL A 15 4.54 1.03 -0.39
N ILE A 16 4.43 0.51 -1.62
CA ILE A 16 4.77 -0.89 -1.92
C ILE A 16 6.22 -1.21 -1.54
N GLU A 17 7.17 -0.33 -1.85
CA GLU A 17 8.58 -0.52 -1.49
C GLU A 17 8.78 -0.59 0.03
N VAL A 18 8.12 0.29 0.79
CA VAL A 18 8.16 0.27 2.27
C VAL A 18 7.52 -1.00 2.82
N THR A 19 6.35 -1.40 2.31
CA THR A 19 5.66 -2.63 2.74
C THR A 19 6.55 -3.86 2.54
N LYS A 20 7.25 -3.96 1.39
CA LYS A 20 8.20 -5.05 1.14
C LYS A 20 9.38 -5.01 2.08
N HIS A 21 9.99 -3.83 2.26
CA HIS A 21 11.14 -3.67 3.13
C HIS A 21 10.83 -4.09 4.58
N LEU A 22 9.68 -3.66 5.10
CA LEU A 22 9.22 -4.04 6.45
C LEU A 22 9.06 -5.56 6.58
N ALA A 23 8.47 -6.22 5.59
CA ALA A 23 8.27 -7.67 5.63
C ALA A 23 9.57 -8.46 5.47
N GLU A 24 10.41 -8.08 4.50
CA GLU A 24 11.61 -8.84 4.13
C GLU A 24 12.71 -8.68 5.17
N GLU A 25 12.99 -7.45 5.60
CA GLU A 25 14.15 -7.11 6.45
C GLU A 25 13.79 -7.06 7.94
N GLU A 26 12.61 -6.53 8.28
CA GLU A 26 12.23 -6.27 9.68
C GLU A 26 11.23 -7.29 10.24
N LYS A 27 10.69 -8.20 9.40
CA LYS A 27 9.64 -9.16 9.77
C LYS A 27 8.36 -8.49 10.30
N LEU A 28 8.04 -7.32 9.73
CA LEU A 28 6.89 -6.50 10.08
C LEU A 28 5.89 -6.42 8.92
N ILE A 29 4.61 -6.54 9.23
CA ILE A 29 3.52 -6.39 8.29
C ILE A 29 2.94 -4.99 8.40
N PHE A 30 3.00 -4.26 7.29
CA PHE A 30 2.37 -2.95 7.16
C PHE A 30 0.89 -3.15 6.77
N ASP A 31 0.03 -3.16 7.78
CA ASP A 31 -1.39 -3.40 7.62
C ASP A 31 -2.09 -2.15 7.08
N ILE A 32 -2.39 -2.20 5.78
CA ILE A 32 -3.06 -1.13 5.04
C ILE A 32 -4.26 -1.72 4.30
N HIS A 33 -5.41 -1.10 4.52
CA HIS A 33 -6.63 -1.33 3.76
C HIS A 33 -7.01 -0.13 2.91
N SER A 34 -7.97 -0.34 2.02
CA SER A 34 -8.49 0.71 1.15
C SER A 34 -9.06 1.90 1.94
N GLU A 35 -9.71 1.64 3.08
CA GLU A 35 -10.22 2.70 3.94
C GLU A 35 -9.12 3.60 4.51
N ASN A 36 -7.89 3.10 4.70
CA ASN A 36 -6.77 3.87 5.27
C ASN A 36 -6.17 4.88 4.29
N ILE A 37 -6.60 4.90 3.03
CA ILE A 37 -5.96 5.65 1.95
C ILE A 37 -6.78 6.90 1.61
N ILE A 38 -6.15 8.08 1.73
CA ILE A 38 -6.75 9.37 1.36
C ILE A 38 -5.90 10.05 0.30
N ILE A 39 -6.57 10.60 -0.73
CA ILE A 39 -5.98 11.53 -1.68
C ILE A 39 -6.59 12.91 -1.44
N THR A 40 -5.77 13.88 -1.05
CA THR A 40 -6.27 15.23 -0.71
C THR A 40 -6.41 16.13 -1.93
N PHE A 41 -7.33 17.09 -1.86
CA PHE A 41 -7.47 18.19 -2.82
C PHE A 41 -7.19 19.54 -2.14
N PRO A 42 -6.61 20.54 -2.84
CA PRO A 42 -6.27 20.55 -4.27
C PRO A 42 -4.88 19.98 -4.60
N ASP A 43 -4.14 19.48 -3.61
CA ASP A 43 -2.70 19.15 -3.72
C ASP A 43 -2.40 17.75 -4.27
N PHE A 44 -3.39 16.85 -4.32
CA PHE A 44 -3.23 15.46 -4.76
C PHE A 44 -2.08 14.77 -4.00
N SER A 45 -2.12 14.90 -2.67
CA SER A 45 -1.19 14.21 -1.77
C SER A 45 -1.80 12.91 -1.30
N LEU A 46 -1.03 11.82 -1.40
CA LEU A 46 -1.37 10.53 -0.81
C LEU A 46 -1.08 10.62 0.70
N LYS A 47 -2.07 10.24 1.51
CA LYS A 47 -1.94 10.07 2.96
C LYS A 47 -2.47 8.69 3.33
N ILE A 48 -1.74 8.00 4.20
CA ILE A 48 -2.20 6.76 4.83
C ILE A 48 -2.51 7.11 6.28
N PHE A 49 -3.69 6.75 6.76
CA PHE A 49 -4.15 7.06 8.12
C PHE A 49 -4.65 5.80 8.83
N ASP A 50 -4.59 5.80 10.16
CA ASP A 50 -5.06 4.69 11.01
C ASP A 50 -4.50 3.33 10.60
N TYR A 51 -3.24 3.33 10.15
CA TYR A 51 -2.53 2.12 9.78
C TYR A 51 -1.83 1.53 11.00
N HIS A 52 -1.56 0.23 10.92
CA HIS A 52 -0.84 -0.50 11.95
C HIS A 52 0.39 -1.17 11.36
N VAL A 53 1.34 -1.46 12.24
CA VAL A 53 2.51 -2.29 11.91
C VAL A 53 2.52 -3.42 12.92
N PHE A 54 2.43 -4.65 12.42
CA PHE A 54 2.39 -5.86 13.23
C PHE A 54 3.65 -6.68 13.02
N ASP A 55 4.01 -7.46 14.04
CA ASP A 55 4.97 -8.56 13.86
C ASP A 55 4.34 -9.63 12.95
N GLU A 56 5.10 -10.18 12.00
CA GLU A 56 4.59 -11.19 11.06
C GLU A 56 3.98 -12.42 11.76
N HIS A 57 4.46 -12.77 12.95
CA HIS A 57 3.96 -13.91 13.72
C HIS A 57 2.55 -13.69 14.30
N LEU A 58 2.09 -12.44 14.35
CA LEU A 58 0.75 -12.08 14.78
C LEU A 58 -0.25 -12.03 13.63
N TYR A 59 0.20 -12.23 12.39
CA TYR A 59 -0.61 -12.12 11.20
C TYR A 59 -0.93 -13.51 10.63
N GLU A 60 -2.22 -13.81 10.46
CA GLU A 60 -2.63 -15.06 9.81
C GLU A 60 -2.55 -14.91 8.29
N PRO A 61 -1.77 -15.76 7.59
CA PRO A 61 -1.74 -15.75 6.13
C PRO A 61 -3.14 -15.99 5.57
N SER A 62 -3.49 -15.26 4.51
CA SER A 62 -4.74 -15.53 3.81
C SER A 62 -4.68 -16.89 3.10
N LYS A 63 -5.85 -17.44 2.76
CA LYS A 63 -5.92 -18.70 1.98
C LYS A 63 -5.27 -18.59 0.61
N GLU A 64 -5.15 -17.36 0.10
CA GLU A 64 -4.69 -17.06 -1.26
C GLU A 64 -3.21 -16.69 -1.29
N ASN A 65 -2.68 -16.06 -0.23
CA ASN A 65 -1.29 -15.63 -0.15
C ASN A 65 -0.63 -16.10 1.16
N PRO A 66 0.43 -16.94 1.10
CA PRO A 66 1.13 -17.41 2.29
C PRO A 66 1.96 -16.31 2.97
N SER A 67 2.23 -15.21 2.26
CA SER A 67 2.95 -14.05 2.80
C SER A 67 1.95 -12.88 2.95
N PRO A 68 1.61 -12.47 4.18
CA PRO A 68 0.59 -11.47 4.46
C PRO A 68 0.74 -10.12 3.75
N GLU A 69 1.97 -9.66 3.57
CA GLU A 69 2.29 -8.38 2.94
C GLU A 69 1.80 -8.31 1.48
N ILE A 70 1.66 -9.46 0.83
CA ILE A 70 1.22 -9.55 -0.57
C ILE A 70 -0.23 -9.08 -0.71
N ASP A 71 -1.10 -9.33 0.26
CA ASP A 71 -2.49 -8.87 0.22
C ASP A 71 -2.58 -7.34 0.24
N HIS A 72 -1.77 -6.69 1.08
CA HIS A 72 -1.69 -5.23 1.13
C HIS A 72 -1.06 -4.64 -0.13
N ILE A 73 0.01 -5.26 -0.64
CA ILE A 73 0.66 -4.85 -1.90
C ILE A 73 -0.33 -4.96 -3.07
N ASN A 74 -1.14 -6.02 -3.12
CA ASN A 74 -2.13 -6.21 -4.17
C ASN A 74 -3.22 -5.15 -4.11
N THR A 75 -3.72 -4.82 -2.92
CA THR A 75 -4.64 -3.69 -2.72
C THR A 75 -4.06 -2.39 -3.30
N ILE A 76 -2.80 -2.06 -2.99
CA ILE A 76 -2.15 -0.85 -3.51
C ILE A 76 -1.98 -0.91 -5.04
N ARG A 77 -1.63 -2.07 -5.60
CA ARG A 77 -1.50 -2.27 -7.05
C ARG A 77 -2.82 -2.07 -7.80
N GLU A 78 -3.93 -2.51 -7.22
CA GLU A 78 -5.27 -2.28 -7.78
C GLU A 78 -5.60 -0.79 -7.86
N PHE A 79 -5.26 -0.03 -6.82
CA PHE A 79 -5.36 1.44 -6.87
C PHE A 79 -4.51 2.04 -7.99
N VAL A 80 -3.24 1.65 -8.12
CA VAL A 80 -2.37 2.14 -9.20
C VAL A 80 -2.96 1.84 -10.59
N ARG A 81 -3.49 0.63 -10.79
CA ARG A 81 -4.13 0.22 -12.05
C ARG A 81 -5.38 1.05 -12.36
N SER A 82 -6.17 1.40 -11.35
CA SER A 82 -7.41 2.18 -11.52
C SER A 82 -7.18 3.59 -12.11
N PHE A 83 -5.97 4.14 -12.00
CA PHE A 83 -5.64 5.43 -12.59
C PHE A 83 -5.34 5.37 -14.11
N GLU A 84 -5.44 4.20 -14.74
CA GLU A 84 -5.14 3.99 -16.17
C GLU A 84 -3.74 4.48 -16.57
N LEU A 85 -2.78 4.42 -15.65
CA LEU A 85 -1.39 4.85 -15.87
C LEU A 85 -0.48 3.71 -16.37
N GLY A 86 -1.07 2.71 -17.01
CA GLY A 86 -0.36 1.61 -17.69
C GLY A 86 0.53 2.09 -18.82
#